data_AF-A0A351FSY7-F1
#
_entry.id   AF-A0A351FSY7-F1
#
_cell.length_a   1.000
_cell.length_b   1.000
_cell.length_c   1.000
_cell.angle_alpha   90.00
_cell.angle_beta   90.00
_cell.angle_gamma   90.00
#
_symmetry.space_group_name_H-M   'P 1'
#
loop_
_entity.id
_entity.type
_entity.pdbx_description
1 polymer ?
#
loop_
_entity_poly.entity_id
_entity_poly.type
_entity_poly.pdbx_seq_one_letter_code
_entity_poly.pdbx_strand_id
1 'polypeptide(L)'
;PDVIVPARGPIIRNPQAAIQRLTKRVQALYHNYLSTNALHWYFKEDRMRTCGERVLGNGAEVTLMPYSHHEQTPPWVFEQGTSRILISDTGAGFLLDCGSQRVIDTINDLMQKKIIKSIQGIFVTHYHDDHTNFVQQAAATYHCPVYATAEYADVLRRPEAYHLPALTENAIENITVVRDGQKMRWHEFQLQFYFFPGQTYFHGALFASKGEEKPIFFIGDAFAPSGFDDYCVRNRNLLGETQGYLYCLKKLRSIKKPFWLVNEHIPFVFSFTPAELDYLETKYRERIAIQRELYPWDSANYGVDDRWAVFYPHGATFAAGKPFEVSLQLTNHSPKNRVFHCRLHAPPGWQVSTDRQQVEIAPGQSRNLPFTLTPNGKQGDFLLTADVESQGMVFREWAEALITLNE
;
A
#
# COMPACT_ATOMS: atom_id res chain seq x y z
N PRO A 1 -9.28 4.69 -37.14
CA PRO A 1 -10.45 5.54 -36.80
C PRO A 1 -10.14 6.98 -37.19
N ASP A 2 -11.12 7.73 -37.69
CA ASP A 2 -10.93 9.15 -38.07
C ASP A 2 -11.04 10.09 -36.86
N VAL A 3 -11.86 9.71 -35.88
CA VAL A 3 -12.03 10.41 -34.59
C VAL A 3 -12.18 9.37 -33.47
N ILE A 4 -11.71 9.68 -32.27
CA ILE A 4 -12.02 8.94 -31.03
C ILE A 4 -12.76 9.87 -30.08
N VAL A 5 -13.88 9.38 -29.51
CA VAL A 5 -14.67 10.07 -28.48
C VAL A 5 -14.55 9.26 -27.18
N PRO A 6 -13.67 9.64 -26.25
CA PRO A 6 -13.50 8.88 -25.02
C PRO A 6 -14.70 9.10 -24.09
N ALA A 7 -14.98 8.12 -23.21
CA ALA A 7 -15.98 8.27 -22.16
C ALA A 7 -15.68 9.45 -21.21
N ARG A 8 -14.39 9.83 -21.10
CA ARG A 8 -13.92 10.97 -20.32
C ARG A 8 -12.83 11.72 -21.10
N GLY A 9 -12.92 13.04 -21.16
CA GLY A 9 -11.94 13.90 -21.84
C GLY A 9 -12.37 14.40 -23.22
N PRO A 10 -11.50 15.17 -23.90
CA PRO A 10 -11.83 15.80 -25.17
C PRO A 10 -11.87 14.82 -26.34
N ILE A 11 -12.60 15.20 -27.39
CA ILE A 11 -12.61 14.48 -28.67
C ILE A 11 -11.20 14.49 -29.28
N ILE A 12 -10.72 13.32 -29.70
CA ILE A 12 -9.42 13.14 -30.35
C ILE A 12 -9.63 13.13 -31.86
N ARG A 13 -9.23 14.22 -32.52
CA ARG A 13 -9.38 14.41 -33.98
C ARG A 13 -8.23 13.85 -34.82
N ASN A 14 -7.11 13.50 -34.21
CA ASN A 14 -6.02 12.77 -34.85
C ASN A 14 -5.72 11.49 -34.07
N PRO A 15 -6.53 10.43 -34.24
CA PRO A 15 -6.40 9.20 -33.49
C PRO A 15 -5.04 8.54 -33.62
N GLN A 16 -4.47 8.48 -34.83
CA GLN A 16 -3.22 7.78 -35.07
C GLN A 16 -2.06 8.41 -34.29
N ALA A 17 -1.94 9.74 -34.32
CA ALA A 17 -0.91 10.45 -33.57
C ALA A 17 -1.11 10.34 -32.05
N ALA A 18 -2.36 10.29 -31.58
CA ALA A 18 -2.66 10.10 -30.15
C ALA A 18 -2.31 8.68 -29.67
N ILE A 19 -2.68 7.66 -30.44
CA ILE A 19 -2.36 6.26 -30.16
C ILE A 19 -0.84 6.07 -30.13
N GLN A 20 -0.12 6.50 -31.17
CA GLN A 20 1.34 6.38 -31.23
C GLN A 20 2.03 7.05 -30.04
N ARG A 21 1.55 8.24 -29.64
CA ARG A 21 2.08 8.95 -28.47
C ARG A 21 1.84 8.18 -27.17
N LEU A 22 0.63 7.65 -26.98
CA LEU A 22 0.31 6.86 -25.80
C LEU A 22 1.13 5.57 -25.76
N THR A 23 1.19 4.83 -26.88
CA THR A 23 2.01 3.62 -27.02
C THR A 23 3.46 3.88 -26.63
N LYS A 24 4.10 4.92 -27.20
CA LYS A 24 5.49 5.26 -26.89
C LYS A 24 5.70 5.54 -25.40
N ARG A 25 4.78 6.28 -24.77
CA ARG A 25 4.89 6.63 -23.34
C ARG A 25 4.65 5.44 -22.41
N VAL A 26 3.68 4.57 -22.73
CA VAL A 26 3.42 3.33 -21.99
C VAL A 26 4.60 2.37 -22.11
N GLN A 27 5.18 2.24 -23.31
CA GLN A 27 6.38 1.43 -23.53
C GLN A 27 7.59 1.99 -22.75
N ALA A 28 7.79 3.31 -22.74
CA ALA A 28 8.84 3.93 -21.93
C ALA A 28 8.66 3.66 -20.43
N LEU A 29 7.42 3.77 -19.92
CA LEU A 29 7.10 3.43 -18.54
C LEU A 29 7.42 1.97 -18.23
N TYR A 30 6.99 1.05 -19.10
CA TYR A 30 7.19 -0.38 -18.90
C TYR A 30 8.66 -0.78 -18.94
N HIS A 31 9.44 -0.22 -19.88
CA HIS A 31 10.89 -0.41 -19.95
C HIS A 31 11.58 0.06 -18.66
N ASN A 32 11.23 1.26 -18.18
CA ASN A 32 11.76 1.77 -16.90
C ASN A 32 11.32 0.91 -15.70
N TYR A 33 10.07 0.45 -15.67
CA TYR A 33 9.55 -0.43 -14.62
C TYR A 33 10.36 -1.73 -14.53
N LEU A 34 10.59 -2.41 -15.65
CA LEU A 34 11.39 -3.66 -15.68
C LEU A 34 12.81 -3.46 -15.13
N SER A 35 13.40 -2.29 -15.33
CA SER A 35 14.78 -1.99 -14.93
C SER A 35 15.06 -2.07 -13.41
N THR A 36 14.01 -2.10 -12.58
CA THR A 36 14.10 -2.19 -11.11
C THR A 36 12.98 -3.05 -10.51
N ASN A 37 12.41 -3.99 -11.26
CA ASN A 37 11.22 -4.71 -10.82
C ASN A 37 11.58 -5.89 -9.89
N ALA A 38 10.95 -5.99 -8.72
CA ALA A 38 11.06 -7.12 -7.80
C ALA A 38 10.66 -8.45 -8.44
N LEU A 39 9.77 -8.47 -9.45
CA LEU A 39 9.38 -9.69 -10.15
C LEU A 39 10.55 -10.40 -10.86
N HIS A 40 11.65 -9.71 -11.12
CA HIS A 40 12.87 -10.36 -11.60
C HIS A 40 13.43 -11.36 -10.57
N TRP A 41 13.33 -11.08 -9.28
CA TRP A 41 13.70 -12.02 -8.23
C TRP A 41 12.81 -13.26 -8.24
N TYR A 42 11.49 -13.06 -8.27
CA TYR A 42 10.51 -14.14 -8.11
C TYR A 42 10.38 -15.03 -9.36
N PHE A 43 10.38 -14.43 -10.55
CA PHE A 43 10.06 -15.13 -11.80
C PHE A 43 11.23 -15.27 -12.77
N LYS A 44 12.41 -14.75 -12.41
CA LYS A 44 13.66 -14.85 -13.18
C LYS A 44 13.62 -14.13 -14.53
N GLU A 45 14.78 -14.06 -15.16
CA GLU A 45 15.04 -13.26 -16.35
C GLU A 45 14.17 -13.66 -17.54
N ASP A 46 14.00 -14.96 -17.82
CA ASP A 46 13.21 -15.44 -18.97
C ASP A 46 11.76 -14.94 -18.95
N ARG A 47 11.14 -14.91 -17.76
CA ARG A 47 9.79 -14.38 -17.61
C ARG A 47 9.77 -12.87 -17.86
N MET A 48 10.75 -12.14 -17.34
CA MET A 48 10.85 -10.69 -17.55
C MET A 48 11.06 -10.35 -19.02
N ARG A 49 11.89 -11.12 -19.74
CA ARG A 49 12.11 -10.97 -21.18
C ARG A 49 10.83 -11.22 -21.97
N THR A 50 10.13 -12.32 -21.69
CA THR A 50 8.82 -12.63 -22.31
C THR A 50 7.81 -11.49 -22.11
N CYS A 51 7.75 -10.95 -20.89
CA CYS A 51 6.91 -9.81 -20.55
C CYS A 51 7.33 -8.53 -21.30
N GLY A 52 8.64 -8.25 -21.35
CA GLY A 52 9.24 -7.15 -22.09
C GLY A 52 8.88 -7.18 -23.57
N GLU A 53 9.12 -8.30 -24.26
CA GLU A 53 8.84 -8.44 -25.69
C GLU A 53 7.36 -8.23 -26.03
N ARG A 54 6.46 -8.68 -25.15
CA ARG A 54 5.01 -8.50 -25.33
C ARG A 54 4.58 -7.03 -25.38
N VAL A 55 5.24 -6.16 -24.61
CA VAL A 55 4.87 -4.74 -24.49
C VAL A 55 5.74 -3.84 -25.36
N LEU A 56 7.04 -4.12 -25.39
CA LEU A 56 8.06 -3.31 -26.06
C LEU A 56 8.29 -3.71 -27.52
N GLY A 57 7.86 -4.91 -27.91
CA GLY A 57 8.04 -5.48 -29.25
C GLY A 57 9.08 -6.60 -29.26
N ASN A 58 9.00 -7.44 -30.30
CA ASN A 58 9.90 -8.59 -30.48
C ASN A 58 11.38 -8.16 -30.54
N GLY A 59 12.26 -8.82 -29.79
CA GLY A 59 13.68 -8.49 -29.72
C GLY A 59 14.01 -7.19 -28.98
N ALA A 60 13.07 -6.63 -28.22
CA ALA A 60 13.32 -5.43 -27.42
C ALA A 60 14.41 -5.68 -26.36
N GLU A 61 15.24 -4.67 -26.13
CA GLU A 61 16.17 -4.67 -25.02
C GLU A 61 15.41 -4.61 -23.69
N VAL A 62 15.73 -5.52 -22.79
CA VAL A 62 15.18 -5.56 -21.42
C VAL A 62 16.34 -5.38 -20.45
N THR A 63 16.41 -4.21 -19.84
CA THR A 63 17.33 -3.96 -18.72
C THR A 63 16.69 -4.48 -17.44
N LEU A 64 17.44 -5.24 -16.65
CA LEU A 64 17.04 -5.70 -15.32
C LEU A 64 18.15 -5.35 -14.32
N MET A 65 17.78 -4.91 -13.12
CA MET A 65 18.74 -4.78 -12.03
C MET A 65 19.27 -6.19 -11.66
N PRO A 66 20.59 -6.38 -11.58
CA PRO A 66 21.18 -7.59 -11.01
C PRO A 66 20.73 -7.79 -9.56
N TYR A 67 20.76 -9.03 -9.08
CA TYR A 67 20.44 -9.27 -7.68
C TYR A 67 21.50 -8.64 -6.77
N SER A 68 21.04 -7.85 -5.82
CA SER A 68 21.90 -7.30 -4.78
C SER A 68 22.48 -8.41 -3.91
N HIS A 69 23.47 -8.03 -3.10
CA HIS A 69 24.06 -8.93 -2.11
C HIS A 69 22.99 -9.52 -1.19
N HIS A 70 22.99 -10.85 -1.02
CA HIS A 70 22.06 -11.57 -0.17
C HIS A 70 22.72 -12.77 0.51
N GLU A 71 22.27 -13.08 1.72
CA GLU A 71 22.82 -14.13 2.59
C GLU A 71 21.69 -14.89 3.30
N GLN A 72 22.04 -16.02 3.89
CA GLN A 72 21.14 -16.76 4.76
C GLN A 72 20.71 -15.89 5.95
N THR A 73 19.44 -15.97 6.30
CA THR A 73 18.88 -15.22 7.42
C THR A 73 19.55 -15.62 8.75
N PRO A 74 19.91 -14.66 9.62
CA PRO A 74 20.54 -14.96 10.90
C PRO A 74 19.68 -15.85 11.81
N PRO A 75 20.28 -16.69 12.67
CA PRO A 75 19.56 -17.68 13.47
C PRO A 75 18.63 -17.08 14.55
N TRP A 76 18.75 -15.79 14.85
CA TRP A 76 17.85 -15.08 15.75
C TRP A 76 16.55 -14.61 15.07
N VAL A 77 16.38 -14.90 13.78
CA VAL A 77 15.14 -14.73 13.02
C VAL A 77 14.69 -16.09 12.50
N PHE A 78 13.47 -16.47 12.83
CA PHE A 78 12.82 -17.63 12.25
C PHE A 78 11.85 -17.20 11.15
N GLU A 79 11.78 -17.99 10.08
CA GLU A 79 10.98 -17.69 8.89
C GLU A 79 9.88 -18.72 8.72
N GLN A 80 8.67 -18.27 8.41
CA GLN A 80 7.58 -19.16 8.01
C GLN A 80 6.65 -18.46 7.05
N GLY A 81 6.73 -18.83 5.77
CA GLY A 81 5.94 -18.17 4.72
C GLY A 81 6.26 -16.68 4.67
N THR A 82 5.23 -15.85 4.84
CA THR A 82 5.24 -14.38 4.87
C THR A 82 5.38 -13.81 6.28
N SER A 83 5.91 -14.58 7.23
CA SER A 83 6.05 -14.12 8.62
C SER A 83 7.45 -14.36 9.15
N ARG A 84 7.94 -13.42 9.97
CA ARG A 84 9.20 -13.54 10.71
C ARG A 84 8.97 -13.57 12.20
N ILE A 85 9.80 -14.30 12.93
CA ILE A 85 9.82 -14.31 14.39
C ILE A 85 11.20 -13.89 14.86
N LEU A 86 11.29 -12.79 15.58
CA LEU A 86 12.49 -12.47 16.35
C LEU A 86 12.55 -13.37 17.57
N ILE A 87 13.66 -14.08 17.77
CA ILE A 87 13.85 -14.98 18.92
C ILE A 87 14.84 -14.34 19.90
N SER A 88 14.33 -14.03 21.10
CA SER A 88 15.15 -13.57 22.23
C SER A 88 15.94 -14.71 22.85
N ASP A 89 17.10 -14.39 23.41
CA ASP A 89 17.94 -15.28 24.23
C ASP A 89 17.15 -15.84 25.44
N THR A 90 16.10 -15.14 25.88
CA THR A 90 15.18 -15.62 26.94
C THR A 90 14.23 -16.72 26.46
N GLY A 91 14.13 -16.94 25.13
CA GLY A 91 13.15 -17.78 24.45
C GLY A 91 11.84 -17.05 24.11
N ALA A 92 11.71 -15.75 24.36
CA ALA A 92 10.54 -14.97 23.94
C ALA A 92 10.58 -14.69 22.42
N GLY A 93 9.43 -14.77 21.76
CA GLY A 93 9.23 -14.43 20.35
C GLY A 93 8.53 -13.09 20.16
N PHE A 94 8.91 -12.36 19.11
CA PHE A 94 8.17 -11.21 18.59
C PHE A 94 7.87 -11.46 17.12
N LEU A 95 6.58 -11.55 16.81
CA LEU A 95 6.10 -11.93 15.48
C LEU A 95 5.99 -10.70 14.59
N LEU A 96 6.34 -10.85 13.32
CA LEU A 96 6.02 -9.94 12.25
C LEU A 96 5.05 -10.67 11.32
N ASP A 97 3.85 -10.10 11.20
CA ASP A 97 2.75 -10.62 10.38
C ASP A 97 2.27 -12.05 10.74
N CYS A 98 1.06 -12.38 10.31
CA CYS A 98 0.48 -13.72 10.40
C CYS A 98 -0.66 -13.88 9.39
N GLY A 99 -0.34 -14.32 8.18
CA GLY A 99 -1.35 -14.48 7.12
C GLY A 99 -2.07 -15.84 7.07
N SER A 100 -1.61 -16.84 7.82
CA SER A 100 -2.19 -18.19 7.73
C SER A 100 -2.12 -18.98 9.03
N GLN A 101 -3.06 -19.93 9.20
CA GLN A 101 -3.05 -20.92 10.28
C GLN A 101 -1.72 -21.67 10.39
N ARG A 102 -1.05 -21.91 9.25
CA ARG A 102 0.26 -22.60 9.18
C ARG A 102 1.33 -21.88 10.02
N VAL A 103 1.25 -20.55 10.16
CA VAL A 103 2.18 -19.77 10.99
C VAL A 103 1.95 -20.09 12.47
N ILE A 104 0.70 -20.07 12.93
CA ILE A 104 0.29 -20.44 14.30
C ILE A 104 0.72 -21.87 14.62
N ASP A 105 0.46 -22.82 13.71
CA ASP A 105 0.84 -24.23 13.90
C ASP A 105 2.36 -24.38 14.06
N THR A 106 3.13 -23.62 13.29
CA THR A 106 4.60 -23.62 13.36
C THR A 106 5.10 -23.02 14.67
N ILE A 107 4.52 -21.90 15.11
CA ILE A 107 4.83 -21.31 16.43
C ILE A 107 4.56 -22.31 17.55
N ASN A 108 3.44 -23.03 17.48
CA ASN A 108 3.08 -24.05 18.47
C ASN A 108 4.08 -25.22 18.49
N ASP A 109 4.55 -25.69 17.32
CA ASP A 109 5.60 -26.69 17.22
C ASP A 109 6.94 -26.20 17.82
N LEU A 110 7.33 -24.95 17.53
CA LEU A 110 8.51 -24.33 18.14
C LEU A 110 8.40 -24.24 19.66
N MET A 111 7.20 -23.94 20.19
CA MET A 111 6.93 -23.92 21.63
C MET A 111 7.01 -25.32 22.25
N GLN A 112 6.45 -26.33 21.60
CA GLN A 112 6.52 -27.73 22.05
C GLN A 112 7.97 -28.23 22.08
N LYS A 113 8.77 -27.87 21.08
CA LYS A 113 10.21 -28.16 20.99
C LYS A 113 11.06 -27.29 21.93
N LYS A 114 10.45 -26.37 22.68
CA LYS A 114 11.11 -25.43 23.60
C LYS A 114 12.14 -24.51 22.93
N ILE A 115 12.01 -24.28 21.62
CA ILE A 115 12.82 -23.32 20.87
C ILE A 115 12.41 -21.89 21.23
N ILE A 116 11.09 -21.65 21.34
CA ILE A 116 10.52 -20.44 21.92
C ILE A 116 9.58 -20.81 23.07
N LYS A 117 9.27 -19.85 23.94
CA LYS A 117 8.46 -20.02 25.16
C LYS A 117 7.14 -19.25 25.10
N SER A 118 7.06 -18.19 24.30
CA SER A 118 5.89 -17.32 24.19
C SER A 118 6.03 -16.41 22.98
N ILE A 119 4.92 -15.90 22.45
CA ILE A 119 4.89 -14.71 21.57
C ILE A 119 4.41 -13.53 22.41
N GLN A 120 5.16 -12.42 22.40
CA GLN A 120 4.93 -11.27 23.28
C GLN A 120 4.49 -10.00 22.55
N GLY A 121 4.43 -10.05 21.23
CA GLY A 121 3.94 -8.97 20.40
C GLY A 121 3.90 -9.38 18.93
N ILE A 122 3.02 -8.73 18.18
CA ILE A 122 2.92 -8.86 16.73
C ILE A 122 3.07 -7.48 16.12
N PHE A 123 4.02 -7.25 15.21
CA PHE A 123 4.02 -6.05 14.38
C PHE A 123 3.45 -6.40 13.00
N VAL A 124 2.47 -5.64 12.54
CA VAL A 124 1.90 -5.81 11.21
C VAL A 124 2.64 -4.90 10.24
N THR A 125 3.27 -5.45 9.20
CA THR A 125 4.00 -4.63 8.21
C THR A 125 3.02 -3.89 7.32
N HIS A 126 2.03 -4.56 6.72
CA HIS A 126 1.02 -3.93 5.87
C HIS A 126 -0.26 -4.76 5.81
N TYR A 127 -1.29 -4.24 5.15
CA TYR A 127 -2.67 -4.72 5.27
C TYR A 127 -3.05 -5.92 4.40
N HIS A 128 -2.17 -6.41 3.52
CA HIS A 128 -2.52 -7.52 2.65
C HIS A 128 -2.85 -8.79 3.45
N ASP A 129 -3.74 -9.61 2.93
CA ASP A 129 -4.34 -10.77 3.61
C ASP A 129 -3.32 -11.87 3.90
N ASP A 130 -2.38 -12.10 3.00
CA ASP A 130 -1.25 -13.01 3.20
C ASP A 130 -0.29 -12.56 4.32
N HIS A 131 -0.46 -11.37 4.88
CA HIS A 131 0.23 -10.88 6.08
C HIS A 131 -0.70 -10.72 7.28
N THR A 132 -1.99 -10.48 7.08
CA THR A 132 -2.91 -10.05 8.16
C THR A 132 -4.03 -11.01 8.50
N ASN A 133 -4.36 -11.96 7.61
CA ASN A 133 -5.60 -12.73 7.70
C ASN A 133 -5.76 -13.56 8.98
N PHE A 134 -4.66 -13.88 9.68
CA PHE A 134 -4.67 -14.63 10.95
C PHE A 134 -4.10 -13.84 12.13
N VAL A 135 -3.81 -12.53 11.98
CA VAL A 135 -3.20 -11.73 13.06
C VAL A 135 -4.10 -11.62 14.28
N GLN A 136 -5.41 -11.35 14.09
CA GLN A 136 -6.35 -11.28 15.21
C GLN A 136 -6.43 -12.61 15.97
N GLN A 137 -6.45 -13.74 15.25
CA GLN A 137 -6.46 -15.07 15.86
C GLN A 137 -5.13 -15.38 16.60
N ALA A 138 -3.98 -15.02 16.02
CA ALA A 138 -2.68 -15.18 16.66
C ALA A 138 -2.58 -14.34 17.94
N ALA A 139 -3.03 -13.08 17.90
CA ALA A 139 -3.05 -12.19 19.07
C ALA A 139 -3.91 -12.76 20.20
N ALA A 140 -5.09 -13.31 19.88
CA ALA A 140 -5.96 -13.98 20.85
C ALA A 140 -5.33 -15.27 21.41
N THR A 141 -4.71 -16.09 20.55
CA THR A 141 -4.07 -17.35 20.94
C THR A 141 -2.92 -17.10 21.92
N TYR A 142 -2.07 -16.13 21.62
CA TYR A 142 -0.86 -15.85 22.40
C TYR A 142 -1.02 -14.74 23.45
N HIS A 143 -2.21 -14.14 23.54
CA HIS A 143 -2.54 -13.08 24.49
C HIS A 143 -1.53 -11.91 24.46
N CYS A 144 -1.20 -11.44 23.25
CA CYS A 144 -0.17 -10.45 23.03
C CYS A 144 -0.68 -9.22 22.26
N PRO A 145 -0.06 -8.04 22.45
CA PRO A 145 -0.44 -6.83 21.73
C PRO A 145 -0.06 -6.89 20.24
N VAL A 146 -0.92 -6.31 19.41
CA VAL A 146 -0.61 -6.03 18.00
C VAL A 146 -0.16 -4.58 17.87
N TYR A 147 0.91 -4.35 17.11
CA TYR A 147 1.50 -3.04 16.84
C TYR A 147 1.36 -2.70 15.36
N ALA A 148 1.03 -1.45 15.07
CA ALA A 148 1.01 -0.90 13.72
C ALA A 148 1.22 0.62 13.77
N THR A 149 1.65 1.22 12.67
CA THR A 149 1.80 2.67 12.61
C THR A 149 0.45 3.39 12.48
N ALA A 150 0.40 4.65 12.91
CA ALA A 150 -0.84 5.44 12.94
C ALA A 150 -1.47 5.61 11.54
N GLU A 151 -0.63 5.62 10.52
CA GLU A 151 -0.98 5.89 9.12
C GLU A 151 -1.86 4.79 8.51
N TYR A 152 -1.82 3.55 9.03
CA TYR A 152 -2.61 2.43 8.53
C TYR A 152 -3.35 1.62 9.60
N ALA A 153 -3.25 1.99 10.88
CA ALA A 153 -3.94 1.27 11.95
C ALA A 153 -5.46 1.18 11.74
N ASP A 154 -6.09 2.18 11.11
CA ASP A 154 -7.53 2.15 10.83
C ASP A 154 -7.90 1.11 9.76
N VAL A 155 -7.06 0.93 8.72
CA VAL A 155 -7.24 -0.10 7.69
C VAL A 155 -7.30 -1.49 8.32
N LEU A 156 -6.44 -1.72 9.32
CA LEU A 156 -6.39 -3.00 10.03
C LEU A 156 -7.57 -3.21 10.99
N ARG A 157 -8.08 -2.13 11.62
CA ARG A 157 -9.23 -2.21 12.52
C ARG A 157 -10.55 -2.37 11.79
N ARG A 158 -10.66 -1.83 10.58
CA ARG A 158 -11.91 -1.74 9.83
C ARG A 158 -11.68 -1.97 8.34
N PRO A 159 -11.21 -3.15 7.93
CA PRO A 159 -10.91 -3.43 6.53
C PRO A 159 -12.11 -3.18 5.60
N GLU A 160 -13.34 -3.42 6.07
CA GLU A 160 -14.59 -3.17 5.36
C GLU A 160 -14.82 -1.68 5.02
N ALA A 161 -14.24 -0.77 5.79
CA ALA A 161 -14.34 0.66 5.54
C ALA A 161 -13.48 1.11 4.34
N TYR A 162 -12.70 0.20 3.73
CA TYR A 162 -11.78 0.46 2.64
C TYR A 162 -12.07 -0.42 1.41
N HIS A 163 -11.69 0.07 0.23
CA HIS A 163 -11.63 -0.71 -1.00
C HIS A 163 -10.19 -0.69 -1.50
N LEU A 164 -9.39 -1.61 -0.97
CA LEU A 164 -7.97 -1.81 -1.29
C LEU A 164 -7.75 -3.25 -1.77
N PRO A 165 -6.73 -3.52 -2.61
CA PRO A 165 -6.45 -4.87 -3.10
C PRO A 165 -5.98 -5.80 -1.97
N ALA A 166 -6.36 -7.08 -2.01
CA ALA A 166 -5.94 -8.11 -1.05
C ALA A 166 -6.25 -7.78 0.42
N LEU A 167 -7.38 -7.13 0.70
CA LEU A 167 -7.85 -6.92 2.08
C LEU A 167 -8.40 -8.22 2.68
N THR A 168 -8.05 -8.49 3.93
CA THR A 168 -8.72 -9.50 4.75
C THR A 168 -10.10 -9.02 5.24
N GLU A 169 -11.01 -9.94 5.52
CA GLU A 169 -12.26 -9.66 6.25
C GLU A 169 -12.07 -9.64 7.77
N ASN A 170 -10.90 -10.09 8.26
CA ASN A 170 -10.63 -10.25 9.69
C ASN A 170 -10.06 -8.97 10.29
N ALA A 171 -10.94 -8.17 10.89
CA ALA A 171 -10.56 -6.97 11.64
C ALA A 171 -9.64 -7.29 12.83
N ILE A 172 -8.67 -6.40 13.09
CA ILE A 172 -7.80 -6.46 14.25
C ILE A 172 -8.27 -5.42 15.27
N GLU A 173 -8.94 -5.86 16.32
CA GLU A 173 -9.66 -4.98 17.25
C GLU A 173 -8.72 -4.08 18.06
N ASN A 174 -7.71 -4.69 18.68
CA ASN A 174 -6.85 -4.06 19.67
C ASN A 174 -5.43 -3.82 19.13
N ILE A 175 -5.26 -2.67 18.47
CA ILE A 175 -3.97 -2.24 17.94
C ILE A 175 -3.34 -1.17 18.84
N THR A 176 -2.13 -1.47 19.31
CA THR A 176 -1.22 -0.50 19.93
C THR A 176 -0.54 0.32 18.85
N VAL A 177 -0.98 1.57 18.70
CA VAL A 177 -0.43 2.47 17.68
C VAL A 177 0.96 2.95 18.08
N VAL A 178 1.92 2.80 17.17
CA VAL A 178 3.28 3.33 17.27
C VAL A 178 3.49 4.44 16.26
N ARG A 179 4.29 5.45 16.60
CA ARG A 179 4.62 6.57 15.69
C ARG A 179 5.80 6.22 14.78
N ASP A 180 5.87 6.85 13.61
CA ASP A 180 7.05 6.78 12.74
C ASP A 180 8.32 7.18 13.51
N GLY A 181 9.32 6.30 13.52
CA GLY A 181 10.57 6.44 14.27
C GLY A 181 10.49 6.08 15.76
N GLN A 182 9.33 5.68 16.29
CA GLN A 182 9.18 5.30 17.71
C GLN A 182 10.05 4.10 18.06
N LYS A 183 10.72 4.18 19.21
CA LYS A 183 11.62 3.16 19.72
C LYS A 183 10.99 2.38 20.88
N MET A 184 11.27 1.09 20.95
CA MET A 184 10.86 0.22 22.04
C MET A 184 12.00 -0.74 22.38
N ARG A 185 12.30 -0.90 23.68
CA ARG A 185 13.19 -1.96 24.14
C ARG A 185 12.35 -3.22 24.40
N TRP A 186 12.76 -4.34 23.82
CA TRP A 186 12.13 -5.64 24.02
C TRP A 186 13.23 -6.67 24.25
N HIS A 187 13.38 -7.14 25.50
CA HIS A 187 14.54 -7.92 25.96
C HIS A 187 15.87 -7.28 25.54
N GLU A 188 16.73 -8.00 24.84
CA GLU A 188 18.01 -7.53 24.28
C GLU A 188 17.86 -6.73 22.98
N PHE A 189 16.65 -6.65 22.41
CA PHE A 189 16.41 -5.92 21.17
C PHE A 189 16.08 -4.44 21.43
N GLN A 190 16.62 -3.60 20.54
CA GLN A 190 16.13 -2.26 20.31
C GLN A 190 15.31 -2.26 19.02
N LEU A 191 14.00 -2.14 19.17
CA LEU A 191 13.05 -2.05 18.07
C LEU A 191 12.79 -0.58 17.72
N GLN A 192 12.64 -0.29 16.44
CA GLN A 192 12.21 1.01 15.94
C GLN A 192 11.23 0.85 14.78
N PHE A 193 10.03 1.40 14.95
CA PHE A 193 8.93 1.28 14.01
C PHE A 193 8.94 2.45 13.03
N TYR A 194 8.57 2.19 11.78
CA TYR A 194 8.54 3.21 10.74
C TYR A 194 7.26 3.11 9.91
N PHE A 195 6.69 4.27 9.58
CA PHE A 195 5.83 4.36 8.41
C PHE A 195 6.73 4.25 7.18
N PHE A 196 6.45 3.30 6.31
CA PHE A 196 7.34 2.90 5.21
C PHE A 196 6.53 2.58 3.96
N PRO A 197 5.95 3.60 3.27
CA PRO A 197 4.99 3.43 2.16
C PRO A 197 5.63 2.85 0.89
N GLY A 198 6.07 1.60 0.94
CA GLY A 198 6.76 0.88 -0.13
C GLY A 198 5.78 0.22 -1.08
N GLN A 199 5.59 -1.10 -0.94
CA GLN A 199 4.72 -1.89 -1.80
C GLN A 199 3.29 -1.36 -1.83
N THR A 200 2.83 -0.79 -0.71
CA THR A 200 1.58 -0.04 -0.59
C THR A 200 1.78 1.27 0.15
N TYR A 201 0.86 2.24 -0.01
CA TYR A 201 0.88 3.45 0.81
C TYR A 201 0.70 3.14 2.30
N PHE A 202 -0.11 2.14 2.63
CA PHE A 202 -0.42 1.72 3.99
C PHE A 202 0.53 0.59 4.42
N HIS A 203 1.80 0.95 4.53
CA HIS A 203 2.91 0.02 4.75
C HIS A 203 3.85 0.55 5.83
N GLY A 204 4.36 -0.36 6.66
CA GLY A 204 5.22 -0.13 7.80
C GLY A 204 6.42 -1.07 7.81
N ALA A 205 7.45 -0.66 8.56
CA ALA A 205 8.69 -1.40 8.65
C ALA A 205 9.24 -1.39 10.09
N LEU A 206 9.98 -2.43 10.45
CA LEU A 206 10.58 -2.62 11.77
C LEU A 206 12.10 -2.71 11.65
N PHE A 207 12.82 -1.80 12.29
CA PHE A 207 14.27 -1.90 12.44
C PHE A 207 14.61 -2.53 13.79
N ALA A 208 15.26 -3.69 13.79
CA ALA A 208 15.65 -4.44 14.97
C ALA A 208 17.18 -4.49 15.10
N SER A 209 17.71 -4.06 16.24
CA SER A 209 19.11 -4.25 16.61
C SER A 209 19.21 -5.19 17.83
N LYS A 210 20.16 -6.14 17.81
CA LYS A 210 20.44 -7.10 18.89
C LYS A 210 21.93 -7.09 19.24
N GLY A 211 22.32 -6.49 20.37
CA GLY A 211 23.74 -6.45 20.78
C GLY A 211 24.68 -5.92 19.67
N GLU A 212 25.73 -6.68 19.37
CA GLU A 212 26.71 -6.39 18.30
C GLU A 212 26.34 -6.99 16.93
N GLU A 213 25.23 -7.72 16.84
CA GLU A 213 24.74 -8.29 15.57
C GLU A 213 24.44 -7.18 14.56
N LYS A 214 24.66 -7.49 13.27
CA LYS A 214 24.24 -6.59 12.19
C LYS A 214 22.72 -6.43 12.25
N PRO A 215 22.20 -5.19 12.40
CA PRO A 215 20.76 -4.95 12.50
C PRO A 215 20.01 -5.41 11.25
N ILE A 216 18.74 -5.76 11.43
CA ILE A 216 17.82 -6.08 10.33
C ILE A 216 16.72 -5.03 10.28
N PHE A 217 16.43 -4.56 9.07
CA PHE A 217 15.27 -3.75 8.73
C PHE A 217 14.26 -4.63 7.98
N PHE A 218 13.22 -5.05 8.69
CA PHE A 218 12.07 -5.74 8.13
C PHE A 218 11.22 -4.72 7.42
N ILE A 219 11.24 -4.75 6.09
CA ILE A 219 10.66 -3.72 5.22
C ILE A 219 9.35 -4.19 4.57
N GLY A 220 8.71 -5.21 5.16
CA GLY A 220 7.59 -5.92 4.55
C GLY A 220 7.93 -6.25 3.09
N ASP A 221 6.98 -5.99 2.20
CA ASP A 221 7.19 -6.28 0.79
C ASP A 221 7.84 -5.16 -0.01
N ALA A 222 8.36 -4.08 0.58
CA ALA A 222 8.74 -2.90 -0.20
C ALA A 222 9.83 -3.15 -1.26
N PHE A 223 10.84 -3.95 -0.96
CA PHE A 223 11.95 -4.21 -1.89
C PHE A 223 12.28 -5.69 -1.95
N ALA A 224 12.78 -6.12 -3.09
CA ALA A 224 13.48 -7.39 -3.27
C ALA A 224 14.94 -7.12 -3.68
N PRO A 225 15.83 -8.12 -3.72
CA PRO A 225 17.19 -7.95 -4.23
C PRO A 225 17.27 -7.37 -5.65
N SER A 226 16.20 -7.45 -6.44
CA SER A 226 16.12 -6.89 -7.80
C SER A 226 15.40 -5.55 -7.91
N GLY A 227 14.99 -4.93 -6.79
CA GLY A 227 14.45 -3.57 -6.76
C GLY A 227 13.08 -3.43 -6.09
N PHE A 228 12.22 -2.58 -6.64
CA PHE A 228 10.94 -2.19 -6.07
C PHE A 228 9.86 -3.23 -6.32
N ASP A 229 9.03 -3.44 -5.31
CA ASP A 229 7.85 -4.30 -5.36
C ASP A 229 6.62 -3.41 -5.69
N ASP A 230 6.64 -2.77 -6.85
CA ASP A 230 5.66 -1.74 -7.25
C ASP A 230 4.74 -2.20 -8.39
N TYR A 231 4.46 -3.50 -8.42
CA TYR A 231 3.72 -4.16 -9.51
C TYR A 231 2.20 -4.14 -9.37
N CYS A 232 1.67 -3.89 -8.16
CA CYS A 232 0.22 -3.79 -7.94
C CYS A 232 -0.23 -2.33 -8.05
N VAL A 233 -0.82 -1.98 -9.19
CA VAL A 233 -1.24 -0.60 -9.51
C VAL A 233 -2.24 0.01 -8.54
N ARG A 234 -2.99 -0.80 -7.78
CA ARG A 234 -3.98 -0.32 -6.78
C ARG A 234 -3.41 -0.13 -5.38
N ASN A 235 -2.11 -0.37 -5.19
CA ASN A 235 -1.46 -0.21 -3.89
C ASN A 235 -1.10 1.25 -3.55
N ARG A 236 -1.39 2.20 -4.45
CA ARG A 236 -1.15 3.64 -4.25
C ARG A 236 0.35 3.95 -4.04
N ASN A 237 1.24 3.48 -4.91
CA ASN A 237 2.66 3.83 -4.86
C ASN A 237 2.87 5.31 -5.26
N LEU A 238 2.63 6.24 -4.33
CA LEU A 238 2.65 7.68 -4.60
C LEU A 238 4.07 8.18 -4.92
N LEU A 239 4.13 9.22 -5.75
CA LEU A 239 5.34 9.66 -6.45
C LEU A 239 6.07 10.83 -5.76
N GLY A 240 5.78 11.06 -4.47
CA GLY A 240 6.30 12.19 -3.70
C GLY A 240 7.53 11.84 -2.84
N GLU A 241 8.33 12.85 -2.51
CA GLU A 241 9.53 12.73 -1.63
C GLU A 241 9.21 12.20 -0.22
N THR A 242 7.94 12.28 0.20
CA THR A 242 7.47 11.89 1.53
C THR A 242 6.28 10.91 1.50
N GLN A 243 5.98 10.29 0.35
CA GLN A 243 4.71 9.57 0.15
C GLN A 243 4.83 8.20 -0.55
N GLY A 244 6.02 7.70 -0.80
CA GLY A 244 6.22 6.40 -1.46
C GLY A 244 7.66 5.93 -1.42
N TYR A 245 8.11 5.30 -2.49
CA TYR A 245 9.47 4.73 -2.59
C TYR A 245 10.61 5.74 -2.38
N LEU A 246 10.47 7.00 -2.78
CA LEU A 246 11.47 8.02 -2.47
C LEU A 246 11.60 8.24 -0.94
N TYR A 247 10.50 8.14 -0.20
CA TYR A 247 10.52 8.23 1.26
C TYR A 247 11.18 7.00 1.88
N CYS A 248 10.90 5.81 1.35
CA CYS A 248 11.57 4.57 1.74
C CYS A 248 13.09 4.65 1.52
N LEU A 249 13.55 5.04 0.33
CA LEU A 249 14.97 5.22 0.02
C LEU A 249 15.63 6.26 0.94
N LYS A 250 14.95 7.38 1.22
CA LYS A 250 15.42 8.39 2.18
C LYS A 250 15.64 7.78 3.58
N LYS A 251 14.73 6.91 4.05
CA LYS A 251 14.88 6.20 5.33
C LYS A 251 16.06 5.23 5.30
N LEU A 252 16.22 4.44 4.23
CA LEU A 252 17.37 3.54 4.09
C LEU A 252 18.70 4.33 4.16
N ARG A 253 18.81 5.46 3.45
CA ARG A 253 20.02 6.33 3.47
C ARG A 253 20.25 7.05 4.80
N SER A 254 19.21 7.19 5.63
CA SER A 254 19.33 7.83 6.94
C SER A 254 20.10 6.96 7.94
N ILE A 255 20.10 5.65 7.75
CA ILE A 255 20.80 4.69 8.61
C ILE A 255 22.29 4.68 8.25
N LYS A 256 23.15 5.03 9.20
CA LYS A 256 24.59 5.25 8.98
C LYS A 256 25.48 4.04 9.25
N LYS A 257 24.91 2.96 9.78
CA LYS A 257 25.61 1.70 10.04
C LYS A 257 25.19 0.66 9.00
N PRO A 258 26.00 -0.36 8.70
CA PRO A 258 25.56 -1.50 7.89
C PRO A 258 24.35 -2.19 8.52
N PHE A 259 23.39 -2.60 7.69
CA PHE A 259 22.21 -3.36 8.11
C PHE A 259 21.77 -4.29 6.98
N TRP A 260 20.93 -5.24 7.34
CA TRP A 260 20.24 -6.14 6.43
C TRP A 260 18.82 -5.65 6.17
N LEU A 261 18.30 -5.93 4.98
CA LEU A 261 16.90 -5.82 4.62
C LEU A 261 16.29 -7.22 4.64
N VAL A 262 15.03 -7.32 5.06
CA VAL A 262 14.21 -8.52 4.92
C VAL A 262 12.91 -8.15 4.25
N ASN A 263 12.60 -8.89 3.19
CA ASN A 263 11.27 -8.94 2.57
C ASN A 263 10.54 -10.17 3.10
N GLU A 264 9.26 -10.04 3.45
CA GLU A 264 8.50 -11.11 4.09
C GLU A 264 8.33 -12.35 3.19
N HIS A 265 8.40 -12.22 1.86
CA HIS A 265 8.36 -13.37 0.93
C HIS A 265 9.73 -14.01 0.64
N ILE A 266 10.83 -13.40 1.07
CA ILE A 266 12.18 -13.82 0.66
C ILE A 266 12.90 -14.49 1.83
N PRO A 267 13.39 -15.75 1.67
CA PRO A 267 14.05 -16.49 2.75
C PRO A 267 15.54 -16.13 2.88
N PHE A 268 15.86 -14.85 2.69
CA PHE A 268 17.22 -14.32 2.73
C PHE A 268 17.19 -12.90 3.26
N VAL A 269 18.27 -12.53 3.94
CA VAL A 269 18.62 -11.13 4.16
C VAL A 269 19.34 -10.58 2.93
N PHE A 270 19.17 -9.30 2.64
CA PHE A 270 19.89 -8.65 1.54
C PHE A 270 20.28 -7.22 1.87
N SER A 271 21.15 -6.61 1.06
CA SER A 271 21.53 -5.21 1.25
C SER A 271 21.82 -4.55 -0.09
N PHE A 272 21.45 -3.28 -0.20
CA PHE A 272 21.88 -2.43 -1.31
C PHE A 272 23.17 -1.70 -0.98
N THR A 273 24.08 -1.71 -1.93
CA THR A 273 25.24 -0.81 -1.98
C THR A 273 24.79 0.64 -2.24
N PRO A 274 25.64 1.64 -1.97
CA PRO A 274 25.35 3.02 -2.35
C PRO A 274 25.01 3.19 -3.84
N ALA A 275 25.74 2.50 -4.72
CA ALA A 275 25.52 2.56 -6.17
C ALA A 275 24.17 1.97 -6.59
N GLU A 276 23.73 0.88 -5.95
CA GLU A 276 22.40 0.31 -6.20
C GLU A 276 21.28 1.23 -5.70
N LEU A 277 21.45 1.88 -4.54
CA LEU A 277 20.50 2.89 -4.06
C LEU A 277 20.43 4.09 -5.01
N ASP A 278 21.56 4.55 -5.54
CA ASP A 278 21.63 5.62 -6.54
C ASP A 278 20.94 5.22 -7.84
N TYR A 279 21.13 3.98 -8.30
CA TYR A 279 20.45 3.43 -9.47
C TYR A 279 18.93 3.37 -9.27
N LEU A 280 18.46 2.80 -8.16
CA LEU A 280 17.04 2.72 -7.81
C LEU A 280 16.40 4.11 -7.76
N GLU A 281 17.03 5.06 -7.07
CA GLU A 281 16.52 6.43 -6.98
C GLU A 281 16.46 7.11 -8.35
N THR A 282 17.51 6.96 -9.16
CA THR A 282 17.57 7.52 -10.52
C THR A 282 16.46 6.96 -11.39
N LYS A 283 16.30 5.63 -11.42
CA LYS A 283 15.25 4.96 -12.20
C LYS A 283 13.85 5.31 -11.72
N TYR A 284 13.64 5.47 -10.43
CA TYR A 284 12.35 5.91 -9.91
C TYR A 284 12.07 7.39 -10.28
N ARG A 285 13.06 8.28 -10.25
CA ARG A 285 12.89 9.68 -10.71
C ARG A 285 12.60 9.76 -12.21
N GLU A 286 13.25 8.94 -13.03
CA GLU A 286 12.90 8.77 -14.45
C GLU A 286 11.43 8.29 -14.61
N ARG A 287 10.99 7.31 -13.81
CA ARG A 287 9.60 6.81 -13.79
C ARG A 287 8.60 7.93 -13.54
N ILE A 288 8.86 8.75 -12.52
CA ILE A 288 8.02 9.89 -12.15
C ILE A 288 7.92 10.87 -13.33
N ALA A 289 9.04 11.17 -14.02
CA ALA A 289 9.04 12.04 -15.17
C ALA A 289 8.18 11.48 -16.33
N ILE A 290 8.30 10.18 -16.62
CA ILE A 290 7.48 9.50 -17.65
C ILE A 290 5.99 9.55 -17.28
N GLN A 291 5.64 9.29 -16.02
CA GLN A 291 4.26 9.33 -15.55
C GLN A 291 3.66 10.74 -15.59
N ARG A 292 4.45 11.79 -15.31
CA ARG A 292 4.02 13.19 -15.50
C ARG A 292 3.66 13.51 -16.94
N GLU A 293 4.28 12.86 -17.91
CA GLU A 293 3.89 13.00 -19.33
C GLU A 293 2.66 12.17 -19.71
N LEU A 294 2.41 11.06 -19.01
CA LEU A 294 1.28 10.16 -19.28
C LEU A 294 -0.06 10.76 -18.83
N TYR A 295 -0.08 11.39 -17.66
CA TYR A 295 -1.32 11.89 -17.06
C TYR A 295 -1.58 13.36 -17.42
N PRO A 296 -2.84 13.76 -17.65
CA PRO A 296 -3.17 15.11 -18.12
C PRO A 296 -3.22 16.16 -17.00
N TRP A 297 -2.93 15.77 -15.76
CA TRP A 297 -3.11 16.61 -14.57
C TRP A 297 -1.77 17.16 -14.07
N ASP A 298 -1.85 18.23 -13.27
CA ASP A 298 -0.70 18.93 -12.69
C ASP A 298 0.06 18.11 -11.62
N SER A 299 -0.44 16.92 -11.29
CA SER A 299 0.26 15.92 -10.49
C SER A 299 -0.01 14.53 -11.04
N ALA A 300 1.05 13.75 -11.27
CA ALA A 300 0.96 12.36 -11.71
C ALA A 300 0.28 11.46 -10.66
N ASN A 301 0.26 11.87 -9.39
CA ASN A 301 -0.44 11.14 -8.34
C ASN A 301 -1.94 10.96 -8.61
N TYR A 302 -2.60 11.89 -9.32
CA TYR A 302 -3.99 11.70 -9.73
C TYR A 302 -4.20 10.52 -10.69
N GLY A 303 -3.14 10.07 -11.37
CA GLY A 303 -3.18 8.92 -12.27
C GLY A 303 -2.69 7.60 -11.67
N VAL A 304 -1.93 7.64 -10.57
CA VAL A 304 -1.46 6.44 -9.85
C VAL A 304 -2.28 6.13 -8.59
N ASP A 305 -2.97 7.12 -8.02
CA ASP A 305 -3.82 6.95 -6.85
C ASP A 305 -5.28 6.95 -7.26
N ASP A 306 -5.85 5.80 -7.63
CA ASP A 306 -7.30 5.70 -7.90
C ASP A 306 -8.18 5.98 -6.66
N ARG A 307 -7.57 6.12 -5.48
CA ARG A 307 -8.22 6.40 -4.19
C ARG A 307 -8.06 7.85 -3.71
N TRP A 308 -7.67 8.79 -4.59
CA TRP A 308 -7.56 10.21 -4.20
C TRP A 308 -8.91 10.85 -3.84
N ALA A 309 -10.03 10.28 -4.29
CA ALA A 309 -11.40 10.66 -3.92
C ALA A 309 -12.24 9.42 -3.64
N VAL A 310 -12.61 9.19 -2.38
CA VAL A 310 -13.26 7.94 -1.93
C VAL A 310 -14.26 8.21 -0.82
N PHE A 311 -15.29 7.38 -0.71
CA PHE A 311 -16.11 7.38 0.50
C PHE A 311 -15.41 6.65 1.64
N TYR A 312 -15.71 7.11 2.85
CA TYR A 312 -15.37 6.47 4.09
C TYR A 312 -16.56 6.56 5.07
N PRO A 313 -17.01 5.42 5.63
CA PRO A 313 -16.60 4.07 5.24
C PRO A 313 -17.00 3.76 3.78
N HIS A 314 -16.20 2.95 3.08
CA HIS A 314 -16.55 2.44 1.75
C HIS A 314 -17.66 1.39 1.87
N GLY A 315 -17.48 0.38 2.72
CA GLY A 315 -18.50 -0.59 3.10
C GLY A 315 -18.99 -0.34 4.53
N ALA A 316 -20.29 -0.28 4.75
CA ALA A 316 -20.85 -0.19 6.10
C ALA A 316 -22.29 -0.73 6.19
N THR A 317 -22.63 -1.20 7.39
CA THR A 317 -24.00 -1.63 7.73
C THR A 317 -24.65 -0.61 8.67
N PHE A 318 -25.85 -0.16 8.32
CA PHE A 318 -26.66 0.74 9.14
C PHE A 318 -28.07 0.17 9.38
N ALA A 319 -28.76 0.70 10.39
CA ALA A 319 -30.15 0.33 10.67
C ALA A 319 -31.12 1.00 9.67
N ALA A 320 -32.11 0.25 9.21
CA ALA A 320 -33.13 0.71 8.30
C ALA A 320 -33.95 1.85 8.94
N GLY A 321 -34.08 2.96 8.22
CA GLY A 321 -34.87 4.12 8.65
C GLY A 321 -34.18 5.06 9.66
N LYS A 322 -32.95 4.76 10.11
CA LYS A 322 -32.17 5.73 10.91
C LYS A 322 -31.25 6.55 10.00
N PRO A 323 -31.14 7.87 10.24
CA PRO A 323 -30.13 8.68 9.58
C PRO A 323 -28.73 8.16 9.91
N PHE A 324 -27.83 8.21 8.92
CA PHE A 324 -26.43 7.89 9.09
C PHE A 324 -25.55 8.86 8.30
N GLU A 325 -24.25 8.83 8.58
CA GLU A 325 -23.25 9.68 7.92
C GLU A 325 -22.24 8.85 7.14
N VAL A 326 -21.92 9.30 5.94
CA VAL A 326 -20.75 8.89 5.17
C VAL A 326 -19.95 10.12 4.79
N SER A 327 -18.63 10.00 4.69
CA SER A 327 -17.77 11.11 4.30
C SER A 327 -17.12 10.85 2.96
N LEU A 328 -17.18 11.81 2.03
CA LEU A 328 -16.32 11.80 0.85
C LEU A 328 -14.96 12.38 1.25
N GLN A 329 -13.94 11.54 1.28
CA GLN A 329 -12.56 11.94 1.53
C GLN A 329 -11.88 12.31 0.21
N LEU A 330 -11.31 13.51 0.16
CA LEU A 330 -10.61 14.04 -1.01
C LEU A 330 -9.17 14.36 -0.65
N THR A 331 -8.22 13.96 -1.50
CA THR A 331 -6.80 14.27 -1.38
C THR A 331 -6.37 15.20 -2.51
N ASN A 332 -5.79 16.34 -2.16
CA ASN A 332 -5.22 17.25 -3.14
C ASN A 332 -3.78 16.88 -3.48
N HIS A 333 -3.59 16.16 -4.57
CA HIS A 333 -2.26 15.82 -5.10
C HIS A 333 -1.58 16.97 -5.85
N SER A 334 -2.28 18.05 -6.16
CA SER A 334 -1.72 19.21 -6.86
C SER A 334 -0.71 19.97 -5.97
N PRO A 335 0.33 20.59 -6.56
CA PRO A 335 1.24 21.47 -5.84
C PRO A 335 0.62 22.82 -5.44
N LYS A 336 -0.64 23.09 -5.82
CA LYS A 336 -1.37 24.34 -5.52
C LYS A 336 -2.68 24.02 -4.80
N ASN A 337 -3.22 25.02 -4.10
CA ASN A 337 -4.57 24.93 -3.55
C ASN A 337 -5.56 24.58 -4.67
N ARG A 338 -6.47 23.67 -4.37
CA ARG A 338 -7.53 23.27 -5.29
C ARG A 338 -8.88 23.32 -4.63
N VAL A 339 -9.83 23.88 -5.36
CA VAL A 339 -11.25 23.82 -5.02
C VAL A 339 -11.85 22.58 -5.68
N PHE A 340 -12.49 21.75 -4.89
CA PHE A 340 -13.28 20.60 -5.34
C PHE A 340 -14.76 20.90 -5.16
N HIS A 341 -15.55 20.58 -6.18
CA HIS A 341 -17.00 20.57 -6.11
C HIS A 341 -17.45 19.11 -6.19
N CYS A 342 -18.33 18.73 -5.27
CA CYS A 342 -18.81 17.37 -5.16
C CYS A 342 -20.32 17.33 -5.22
N ARG A 343 -20.84 16.29 -5.86
CA ARG A 343 -22.28 15.99 -5.86
C ARG A 343 -22.51 14.53 -5.48
N LEU A 344 -23.20 14.31 -4.37
CA LEU A 344 -23.66 13.00 -3.93
C LEU A 344 -24.87 12.56 -4.76
N HIS A 345 -24.89 11.30 -5.16
CA HIS A 345 -26.04 10.62 -5.74
C HIS A 345 -26.50 9.53 -4.78
N ALA A 346 -27.64 9.75 -4.15
CA ALA A 346 -28.26 8.79 -3.24
C ALA A 346 -29.28 7.90 -3.97
N PRO A 347 -29.54 6.69 -3.46
CA PRO A 347 -30.60 5.81 -3.95
C PRO A 347 -31.96 6.50 -3.99
N PRO A 348 -32.84 6.11 -4.93
CA PRO A 348 -34.17 6.70 -5.05
C PRO A 348 -34.99 6.66 -3.74
N GLY A 349 -35.55 7.81 -3.38
CA GLY A 349 -36.40 7.98 -2.19
C GLY A 349 -35.65 8.21 -0.89
N TRP A 350 -34.31 8.20 -0.90
CA TRP A 350 -33.53 8.62 0.26
C TRP A 350 -33.50 10.14 0.35
N GLN A 351 -33.50 10.66 1.58
CA GLN A 351 -33.33 12.09 1.84
C GLN A 351 -31.87 12.37 2.15
N VAL A 352 -31.35 13.47 1.62
CA VAL A 352 -30.00 13.95 1.92
C VAL A 352 -30.09 15.39 2.41
N SER A 353 -29.34 15.72 3.46
CA SER A 353 -29.31 17.08 4.00
C SER A 353 -28.77 18.10 2.99
N THR A 354 -27.73 17.71 2.25
CA THR A 354 -27.22 18.41 1.07
C THR A 354 -26.69 17.37 0.09
N ASP A 355 -26.98 17.54 -1.20
CA ASP A 355 -26.38 16.71 -2.25
C ASP A 355 -25.10 17.36 -2.81
N ARG A 356 -24.79 18.60 -2.46
CA ARG A 356 -23.66 19.37 -3.02
C ARG A 356 -22.78 19.98 -1.94
N GLN A 357 -21.49 19.86 -2.12
CA GLN A 357 -20.49 20.49 -1.26
C GLN A 357 -19.31 21.02 -2.09
N GLN A 358 -18.62 22.00 -1.53
CA GLN A 358 -17.41 22.56 -2.08
C GLN A 358 -16.37 22.72 -0.97
N VAL A 359 -15.11 22.46 -1.29
CA VAL A 359 -14.00 22.63 -0.36
C VAL A 359 -12.73 23.05 -1.07
N GLU A 360 -11.99 23.98 -0.46
CA GLU A 360 -10.62 24.27 -0.85
C GLU A 360 -9.67 23.41 -0.01
N ILE A 361 -8.75 22.72 -0.69
CA ILE A 361 -7.79 21.81 -0.07
C ILE A 361 -6.38 22.29 -0.45
N ALA A 362 -5.52 22.47 0.55
CA ALA A 362 -4.12 22.84 0.36
C ALA A 362 -3.30 21.69 -0.26
N PRO A 363 -2.14 21.96 -0.88
CA PRO A 363 -1.27 20.94 -1.48
C PRO A 363 -0.94 19.79 -0.52
N GLY A 364 -1.09 18.56 -0.99
CA GLY A 364 -0.76 17.34 -0.23
C GLY A 364 -1.66 17.08 0.98
N GLN A 365 -2.75 17.84 1.16
CA GLN A 365 -3.69 17.65 2.27
C GLN A 365 -4.91 16.85 1.82
N SER A 366 -5.59 16.26 2.80
CA SER A 366 -6.90 15.62 2.62
C SER A 366 -7.98 16.33 3.43
N ARG A 367 -9.23 16.25 2.97
CA ARG A 367 -10.42 16.75 3.68
C ARG A 367 -11.57 15.76 3.55
N ASN A 368 -12.38 15.68 4.60
CA ASN A 368 -13.60 14.88 4.64
C ASN A 368 -14.80 15.81 4.44
N LEU A 369 -15.71 15.41 3.57
CA LEU A 369 -16.98 16.07 3.31
C LEU A 369 -18.12 15.17 3.81
N PRO A 370 -18.67 15.42 5.01
CA PRO A 370 -19.69 14.56 5.59
C PRO A 370 -21.04 14.77 4.90
N PHE A 371 -21.74 13.69 4.60
CA PHE A 371 -23.09 13.68 4.09
C PHE A 371 -23.99 12.89 5.04
N THR A 372 -25.05 13.52 5.54
CA THR A 372 -26.09 12.83 6.30
C THR A 372 -27.20 12.39 5.37
N LEU A 373 -27.49 11.08 5.38
CA LEU A 373 -28.54 10.45 4.59
C LEU A 373 -29.59 9.83 5.50
N THR A 374 -30.87 9.96 5.14
CA THR A 374 -31.98 9.25 5.76
C THR A 374 -32.57 8.26 4.74
N PRO A 375 -32.42 6.95 4.96
CA PRO A 375 -32.91 5.95 4.03
C PRO A 375 -34.44 5.85 4.06
N ASN A 376 -35.03 5.33 2.98
CA ASN A 376 -36.49 5.17 2.84
C ASN A 376 -37.10 4.00 3.65
N GLY A 377 -36.30 3.37 4.52
CA GLY A 377 -36.71 2.23 5.36
C GLY A 377 -36.63 0.85 4.69
N LYS A 378 -36.28 0.76 3.40
CA LYS A 378 -36.05 -0.55 2.76
C LYS A 378 -34.71 -1.14 3.18
N GLN A 379 -34.72 -2.41 3.53
CA GLN A 379 -33.52 -3.21 3.77
C GLN A 379 -32.86 -3.63 2.45
N GLY A 380 -31.58 -4.02 2.53
CA GLY A 380 -30.80 -4.53 1.40
C GLY A 380 -29.52 -3.72 1.17
N ASP A 381 -28.87 -4.01 0.05
CA ASP A 381 -27.61 -3.36 -0.35
C ASP A 381 -27.86 -2.23 -1.34
N PHE A 382 -27.22 -1.09 -1.09
CA PHE A 382 -27.39 0.13 -1.84
C PHE A 382 -26.04 0.73 -2.23
N LEU A 383 -25.96 1.28 -3.44
CA LEU A 383 -24.79 2.01 -3.93
C LEU A 383 -25.00 3.51 -3.76
N LEU A 384 -24.05 4.17 -3.09
CA LEU A 384 -23.88 5.62 -3.16
C LEU A 384 -22.81 5.93 -4.17
N THR A 385 -22.99 6.98 -4.97
CA THR A 385 -21.91 7.49 -5.84
C THR A 385 -21.74 8.99 -5.66
N ALA A 386 -20.58 9.52 -6.05
CA ALA A 386 -20.38 10.97 -6.10
C ALA A 386 -19.63 11.42 -7.35
N ASP A 387 -20.08 12.55 -7.89
CA ASP A 387 -19.32 13.33 -8.84
C ASP A 387 -18.26 14.15 -8.10
N VAL A 388 -17.07 14.28 -8.70
CA VAL A 388 -16.01 15.16 -8.22
C VAL A 388 -15.47 16.00 -9.37
N GLU A 389 -15.44 17.32 -9.19
CA GLU A 389 -15.01 18.27 -10.20
C GLU A 389 -13.97 19.25 -9.62
N SER A 390 -12.87 19.48 -10.34
CA SER A 390 -11.86 20.49 -9.99
C SER A 390 -11.03 20.88 -11.21
N GLN A 391 -11.08 22.15 -11.62
CA GLN A 391 -10.21 22.75 -12.67
C GLN A 391 -9.78 21.79 -13.80
N GLY A 392 -10.67 21.53 -14.76
CA GLY A 392 -10.38 20.63 -15.89
C GLY A 392 -10.42 19.13 -15.56
N MET A 393 -10.70 18.78 -14.31
CA MET A 393 -10.99 17.43 -13.86
C MET A 393 -12.49 17.29 -13.62
N VAL A 394 -13.13 16.37 -14.33
CA VAL A 394 -14.57 16.08 -14.19
C VAL A 394 -14.72 14.57 -14.11
N PHE A 395 -15.07 14.07 -12.94
CA PHE A 395 -15.27 12.66 -12.70
C PHE A 395 -16.72 12.44 -12.24
N ARG A 396 -17.54 11.88 -13.13
CA ARG A 396 -18.91 11.49 -12.80
C ARG A 396 -18.90 10.13 -12.12
N GLU A 397 -19.73 10.00 -11.08
CA GLU A 397 -19.94 8.75 -10.32
C GLU A 397 -18.62 8.03 -10.02
N TRP A 398 -17.62 8.81 -9.55
CA TRP A 398 -16.24 8.35 -9.42
C TRP A 398 -15.98 7.65 -8.10
N ALA A 399 -16.44 8.27 -7.02
CA ALA A 399 -16.37 7.68 -5.70
C ALA A 399 -17.64 6.88 -5.47
N GLU A 400 -17.50 5.72 -4.85
CA GLU A 400 -18.62 4.84 -4.49
C GLU A 400 -18.53 4.34 -3.04
N ALA A 401 -19.69 4.01 -2.48
CA ALA A 401 -19.83 3.32 -1.20
C ALA A 401 -20.93 2.26 -1.30
N LEU A 402 -20.70 1.10 -0.67
CA LEU A 402 -21.64 0.00 -0.53
C LEU A 402 -22.26 0.05 0.86
N ILE A 403 -23.56 0.34 0.91
CA ILE A 403 -24.30 0.47 2.16
C ILE A 403 -25.29 -0.68 2.31
N THR A 404 -25.16 -1.45 3.37
CA THR A 404 -26.13 -2.48 3.75
C THR A 404 -27.08 -1.92 4.81
N LEU A 405 -28.38 -2.01 4.58
CA LEU A 405 -29.41 -1.65 5.54
C LEU A 405 -30.11 -2.89 6.10
N ASN A 406 -30.01 -3.08 7.42
CA ASN A 406 -30.63 -4.17 8.17
C ASN A 406 -31.58 -3.62 9.23
N GLU A 407 -32.33 -4.49 9.93
CA GLU A 407 -33.29 -4.09 10.98
C GLU A 407 -32.72 -3.23 12.11
#